data_AF-A0A8H6QYE8-F1
#
_entry.id   AF-A0A8H6QYE8-F1
#
_cell.length_a   1.000
_cell.length_b   1.000
_cell.length_c   1.000
_cell.angle_alpha   90.00
_cell.angle_beta   90.00
_cell.angle_gamma   90.00
#
_symmetry.space_group_name_H-M   'P 1'
#
loop_
_entity.id
_entity.type
_entity.pdbx_description
1 polymer ?
#
loop_
_entity_poly.entity_id
_entity_poly.type
_entity_poly.pdbx_seq_one_letter_code
_entity_poly.pdbx_strand_id
1 'polypeptide(L)'
;MTGETLENDADYGRLPFDLFVLERWDHNTAENSQEQWERLVWEWQKLTLIERWPYQRRAQSECSPPEISKEIKHVLATHQTVHERNFSLVSSDGWQTFWLRTCYDPDLASKYEEMKQSSGVPGSGVPEDKILDDPARYNFDDGSEDSWRRVLVRVPGITDFGGIIDMDGDGSNMQYRSGQNNEYLVRHAEESEEDWRDVIQAQLKFQAGLYLLDREAIESGLIKILWLDEHGNIAWENRLDPFTSDMEGLAGALLNATSLVELTNYNGTRGAMIER
;
A
#
# COMPACT_ATOMS: atom_id res chain seq x y z
N MET A 1 21.00 8.22 11.00
CA MET A 1 19.59 8.00 11.37
C MET A 1 19.28 8.88 12.56
N THR A 2 18.72 10.06 12.31
CA THR A 2 17.91 10.76 13.31
C THR A 2 16.83 9.78 13.75
N GLY A 3 16.67 9.55 15.06
CA GLY A 3 15.68 8.61 15.56
C GLY A 3 14.30 9.10 15.16
N GLU A 4 13.65 8.40 14.23
CA GLU A 4 12.27 8.66 13.87
C GLU A 4 11.41 8.49 15.13
N THR A 5 10.49 9.44 15.35
CA THR A 5 9.60 9.41 16.50
C THR A 5 8.30 8.72 16.10
N LEU A 6 7.79 7.87 16.97
CA LEU A 6 6.50 7.21 16.75
C LEU A 6 5.38 8.25 16.84
N GLU A 7 4.60 8.38 15.77
CA GLU A 7 3.45 9.27 15.74
C GLU A 7 2.37 8.77 16.72
N ASN A 8 1.64 9.70 17.33
CA ASN A 8 0.63 9.34 18.34
C ASN A 8 -0.48 8.45 17.75
N ASP A 9 -0.83 8.67 16.50
CA ASP A 9 -1.85 7.89 15.78
C ASP A 9 -1.31 6.55 15.27
N ALA A 10 0.01 6.36 15.27
CA ALA A 10 0.69 5.10 14.97
C ALA A 10 1.15 4.35 16.24
N ASP A 11 0.84 4.86 17.45
CA ASP A 11 1.22 4.20 18.69
C ASP A 11 0.60 2.80 18.80
N TYR A 12 1.19 1.95 19.61
CA TYR A 12 0.78 0.56 19.75
C TYR A 12 -0.66 0.45 20.27
N GLY A 13 -1.51 -0.25 19.50
CA GLY A 13 -2.94 -0.38 19.77
C GLY A 13 -3.79 0.67 19.04
N ARG A 14 -3.19 1.57 18.26
CA ARG A 14 -3.91 2.61 17.49
C ARG A 14 -4.24 2.19 16.06
N LEU A 15 -3.44 1.33 15.44
CA LEU A 15 -3.69 0.93 14.06
C LEU A 15 -4.85 -0.08 14.00
N PRO A 16 -5.70 -0.08 12.96
CA PRO A 16 -6.77 -1.06 12.80
C PRO A 16 -6.27 -2.50 12.89
N PHE A 17 -5.10 -2.77 12.29
CA PHE A 17 -4.47 -4.09 12.37
C PHE A 17 -4.02 -4.46 13.80
N ASP A 18 -3.59 -3.50 14.63
CA ASP A 18 -3.25 -3.80 16.04
C ASP A 18 -4.47 -4.32 16.79
N LEU A 19 -5.65 -3.71 16.56
CA LEU A 19 -6.91 -4.13 17.17
C LEU A 19 -7.31 -5.53 16.73
N PHE A 20 -7.06 -5.88 15.47
CA PHE A 20 -7.26 -7.23 14.95
C PHE A 20 -6.31 -8.24 15.61
N VAL A 21 -5.03 -7.88 15.75
CA VAL A 21 -4.04 -8.72 16.45
C VAL A 21 -4.45 -8.91 17.92
N LEU A 22 -4.85 -7.85 18.62
CA LEU A 22 -5.29 -7.92 20.01
C LEU A 22 -6.45 -8.90 20.24
N GLU A 23 -7.38 -9.00 19.27
CA GLU A 23 -8.51 -9.92 19.37
C GLU A 23 -8.17 -11.37 19.04
N ARG A 24 -7.16 -11.59 18.19
CA ARG A 24 -6.87 -12.92 17.62
C ARG A 24 -5.56 -13.53 18.07
N TRP A 25 -4.75 -12.80 18.82
CA TRP A 25 -3.50 -13.33 19.37
C TRP A 25 -3.80 -14.43 20.38
N ASP A 26 -3.29 -15.64 20.14
CA ASP A 26 -3.43 -16.78 21.03
C ASP A 26 -2.13 -17.02 21.78
N HIS A 27 -2.11 -16.63 23.05
CA HIS A 27 -0.98 -16.81 23.96
C HIS A 27 -0.65 -18.28 24.28
N ASN A 28 -1.58 -19.21 24.02
CA ASN A 28 -1.41 -20.63 24.31
C ASN A 28 -1.07 -21.45 23.06
N THR A 29 -0.86 -20.80 21.92
CA THR A 29 -0.50 -21.50 20.69
C THR A 29 0.84 -22.24 20.84
N ALA A 30 1.03 -23.29 20.05
CA ALA A 30 2.33 -23.91 19.85
C ALA A 30 3.16 -23.21 18.75
N GLU A 31 2.54 -22.34 17.95
CA GLU A 31 3.22 -21.53 16.93
C GLU A 31 4.21 -20.56 17.59
N ASN A 32 5.32 -20.27 16.90
CA ASN A 32 6.17 -19.17 17.36
C ASN A 32 5.54 -17.81 17.00
N SER A 33 6.03 -16.75 17.66
CA SER A 33 5.50 -15.39 17.49
C SER A 33 5.49 -14.91 16.03
N GLN A 34 6.52 -15.26 15.25
CA GLN A 34 6.63 -14.89 13.84
C GLN A 34 5.61 -15.62 12.96
N GLU A 35 5.41 -16.93 13.19
CA GLU A 35 4.42 -17.73 12.46
C GLU A 35 3.00 -17.24 12.72
N GLN A 36 2.67 -16.96 13.98
CA GLN A 36 1.36 -16.43 14.33
C GLN A 36 1.16 -15.03 13.73
N TRP A 37 2.17 -14.17 13.79
CA TRP A 37 2.12 -12.84 13.16
C TRP A 37 1.83 -12.94 11.66
N GLU A 38 2.62 -13.73 10.92
CA GLU A 38 2.42 -13.93 9.49
C GLU A 38 1.03 -14.47 9.17
N ARG A 39 0.55 -15.46 9.94
CA ARG A 39 -0.81 -15.99 9.78
C ARG A 39 -1.87 -14.90 9.96
N LEU A 40 -1.76 -14.07 11.01
CA LEU A 40 -2.69 -12.99 11.28
C LEU A 40 -2.66 -11.91 10.20
N VAL A 41 -1.48 -11.56 9.67
CA VAL A 41 -1.39 -10.66 8.51
C VAL A 41 -2.17 -11.24 7.34
N TRP A 42 -1.96 -12.50 6.97
CA TRP A 42 -2.66 -13.09 5.83
C TRP A 42 -4.14 -13.32 6.08
N GLU A 43 -4.58 -13.49 7.33
CA GLU A 43 -6.00 -13.45 7.70
C GLU A 43 -6.58 -12.04 7.52
N TRP A 44 -5.86 -10.99 7.91
CA TRP A 44 -6.26 -9.60 7.69
C TRP A 44 -6.40 -9.27 6.20
N GLN A 45 -5.41 -9.68 5.40
CA GLN A 45 -5.41 -9.46 3.95
C GLN A 45 -6.59 -10.15 3.24
N LYS A 46 -7.15 -11.23 3.81
CA LYS A 46 -8.36 -11.88 3.28
C LYS A 46 -9.65 -11.11 3.55
N LEU A 47 -9.67 -10.25 4.56
CA LEU A 47 -10.84 -9.41 4.86
C LEU A 47 -10.99 -8.34 3.79
N THR A 48 -12.23 -8.02 3.44
CA THR A 48 -12.59 -6.80 2.72
C THR A 48 -12.45 -5.58 3.61
N LEU A 49 -12.39 -4.37 3.04
CA LEU A 49 -12.37 -3.13 3.81
C LEU A 49 -13.64 -2.99 4.65
N ILE A 50 -14.79 -3.41 4.15
CA ILE A 50 -16.04 -3.42 4.92
C ILE A 50 -15.92 -4.31 6.16
N GLU A 51 -15.29 -5.48 6.05
CA GLU A 51 -15.04 -6.36 7.20
C GLU A 51 -13.97 -5.79 8.16
N ARG A 52 -13.04 -4.98 7.65
CA ARG A 52 -12.04 -4.24 8.45
C ARG A 52 -12.62 -3.00 9.14
N TRP A 53 -13.76 -2.49 8.68
CA TRP A 53 -14.38 -1.27 9.18
C TRP A 53 -14.56 -1.21 10.70
N PRO A 54 -15.00 -2.27 11.40
CA PRO A 54 -15.17 -2.21 12.85
C PRO A 54 -13.87 -1.88 13.58
N TYR A 55 -12.73 -2.35 13.07
CA TYR A 55 -11.40 -2.02 13.58
C TYR A 55 -11.01 -0.58 13.25
N GLN A 56 -11.27 -0.13 12.02
CA GLN A 56 -11.00 1.24 11.61
C GLN A 56 -11.81 2.27 12.42
N ARG A 57 -13.11 2.03 12.61
CA ARG A 57 -13.96 2.89 13.44
C ARG A 57 -13.45 2.96 14.87
N ARG A 58 -13.07 1.82 15.47
CA ARG A 58 -12.53 1.80 16.83
C ARG A 58 -11.24 2.60 16.95
N ALA A 59 -10.30 2.37 16.04
CA ALA A 59 -9.05 3.12 15.95
C ALA A 59 -9.27 4.65 15.89
N GLN A 60 -10.29 5.10 15.15
CA GLN A 60 -10.64 6.52 15.02
C GLN A 60 -11.42 7.09 16.21
N SER A 61 -12.31 6.28 16.82
CA SER A 61 -13.25 6.74 17.86
C SER A 61 -12.65 6.73 19.27
N GLU A 62 -11.70 5.84 19.54
CA GLU A 62 -11.11 5.70 20.87
C GLU A 62 -10.08 6.81 21.10
N CYS A 63 -10.44 7.86 21.86
CA CYS A 63 -9.51 8.96 22.19
C CYS A 63 -8.23 8.48 22.91
N SER A 64 -8.27 7.32 23.55
CA SER A 64 -7.12 6.68 24.18
C SER A 64 -6.93 5.29 23.59
N PRO A 65 -5.68 4.84 23.35
CA PRO A 65 -5.47 3.48 22.87
C PRO A 65 -5.97 2.50 23.94
N PRO A 66 -6.47 1.32 23.55
CA PRO A 66 -6.80 0.28 24.52
C PRO A 66 -5.58 -0.03 25.39
N GLU A 67 -5.82 -0.40 26.65
CA GLU A 67 -4.74 -0.83 27.53
C GLU A 67 -4.18 -2.16 27.03
N ILE A 68 -3.11 -2.09 26.23
CA ILE A 68 -2.45 -3.27 25.67
C ILE A 68 -1.48 -3.88 26.70
N SER A 69 -1.44 -5.21 26.73
CA SER A 69 -0.48 -5.91 27.58
C SER A 69 0.96 -5.62 27.13
N LYS A 70 1.92 -5.69 28.06
CA LYS A 70 3.35 -5.54 27.73
C LYS A 70 3.82 -6.56 26.70
N GLU A 71 3.23 -7.75 26.72
CA GLU A 71 3.51 -8.82 25.78
C GLU A 71 3.07 -8.45 24.37
N ILE A 72 1.82 -8.00 24.18
CA ILE A 72 1.34 -7.59 22.85
C ILE A 72 2.13 -6.37 22.35
N LYS A 73 2.43 -5.40 23.22
CA LYS A 73 3.28 -4.27 22.86
C LYS A 73 4.66 -4.73 22.36
N HIS A 74 5.24 -5.76 23.01
CA HIS A 74 6.50 -6.34 22.58
C HIS A 74 6.38 -7.07 21.23
N VAL A 75 5.29 -7.80 21.00
CA VAL A 75 5.00 -8.46 19.72
C VAL A 75 4.92 -7.43 18.59
N LEU A 76 4.10 -6.39 18.75
CA LEU A 76 3.95 -5.34 17.74
C LEU A 76 5.28 -4.63 17.44
N ALA A 77 6.04 -4.27 18.49
CA ALA A 77 7.34 -3.61 18.36
C ALA A 77 8.43 -4.50 17.74
N THR A 78 8.27 -5.82 17.81
CA THR A 78 9.21 -6.77 17.22
C THR A 78 8.99 -6.90 15.71
N HIS A 79 7.73 -6.89 15.28
CA HIS A 79 7.38 -7.15 13.88
C HIS A 79 7.35 -5.88 13.02
N GLN A 80 7.04 -4.72 13.62
CA GLN A 80 6.98 -3.43 12.93
C GLN A 80 7.92 -2.41 13.55
N THR A 81 8.69 -1.71 12.71
CA THR A 81 9.49 -0.55 13.12
C THR A 81 8.62 0.68 13.33
N VAL A 82 9.18 1.71 13.97
CA VAL A 82 8.53 3.03 14.06
C VAL A 82 8.16 3.55 12.67
N HIS A 83 9.08 3.44 11.71
CA HIS A 83 8.85 3.83 10.32
C HIS A 83 7.66 3.10 9.70
N GLU A 84 7.62 1.78 9.78
CA GLU A 84 6.55 0.95 9.20
C GLU A 84 5.17 1.24 9.81
N ARG A 85 5.15 1.62 11.09
CA ARG A 85 3.91 2.02 11.77
C ARG A 85 3.45 3.40 11.33
N ASN A 86 4.34 4.38 11.29
CA ASN A 86 4.06 5.72 10.77
C ASN A 86 3.61 5.65 9.30
N PHE A 87 4.25 4.78 8.50
CA PHE A 87 3.91 4.54 7.10
C PHE A 87 2.45 4.12 6.90
N SER A 88 1.90 3.34 7.84
CA SER A 88 0.52 2.85 7.81
C SER A 88 -0.52 3.96 8.01
N LEU A 89 -0.11 5.18 8.37
CA LEU A 89 -1.00 6.32 8.47
C LEU A 89 -1.37 6.84 7.08
N VAL A 90 -2.66 7.11 6.90
CA VAL A 90 -3.21 7.71 5.69
C VAL A 90 -2.84 9.20 5.70
N SER A 91 -1.99 9.65 4.78
CA SER A 91 -1.52 11.03 4.70
C SER A 91 -2.35 11.94 3.78
N SER A 92 -3.21 11.38 2.93
CA SER A 92 -4.04 12.14 1.98
C SER A 92 -5.31 11.40 1.57
N ASP A 93 -6.30 12.15 1.05
CA ASP A 93 -7.58 11.61 0.55
C ASP A 93 -7.53 11.03 -0.88
N GLY A 94 -6.39 11.15 -1.58
CA GLY A 94 -6.16 10.54 -2.90
C GLY A 94 -5.49 9.17 -2.85
N TRP A 95 -5.20 8.58 -4.02
CA TRP A 95 -4.45 7.33 -4.07
C TRP A 95 -3.05 7.51 -3.52
N GLN A 96 -2.71 6.69 -2.53
CA GLN A 96 -1.38 6.71 -1.95
C GLN A 96 -0.46 5.79 -2.72
N THR A 97 0.65 6.36 -3.16
CA THR A 97 1.74 5.63 -3.78
C THR A 97 2.93 5.53 -2.84
N PHE A 98 3.66 4.43 -2.91
CA PHE A 98 4.88 4.26 -2.12
C PHE A 98 6.00 3.60 -2.92
N TRP A 99 7.22 3.81 -2.46
CA TRP A 99 8.43 3.27 -3.09
C TRP A 99 8.92 2.06 -2.31
N LEU A 100 9.16 0.94 -3.00
CA LEU A 100 9.72 -0.26 -2.41
C LEU A 100 10.89 -0.74 -3.23
N ARG A 101 12.06 -0.81 -2.60
CA ARG A 101 13.22 -1.49 -3.17
C ARG A 101 13.32 -2.89 -2.59
N THR A 102 13.43 -3.89 -3.47
CA THR A 102 13.65 -5.29 -3.03
C THR A 102 14.97 -5.87 -3.49
N CYS A 103 15.62 -5.28 -4.48
CA CYS A 103 16.92 -5.72 -4.98
C CYS A 103 18.07 -4.84 -4.45
N TYR A 104 19.01 -5.47 -3.76
CA TYR A 104 20.18 -4.85 -3.14
C TYR A 104 21.50 -5.37 -3.69
N ASP A 105 21.48 -5.93 -4.91
CA ASP A 105 22.68 -6.38 -5.61
C ASP A 105 23.69 -5.22 -5.75
N PRO A 106 24.93 -5.35 -5.22
CA PRO A 106 25.95 -4.32 -5.34
C PRO A 106 26.25 -3.89 -6.78
N ASP A 107 26.14 -4.81 -7.75
CA ASP A 107 26.42 -4.53 -9.15
C ASP A 107 25.34 -3.62 -9.79
N LEU A 108 24.13 -3.61 -9.21
CA LEU A 108 23.01 -2.78 -9.64
C LEU A 108 22.86 -1.49 -8.82
N ALA A 109 23.68 -1.30 -7.77
CA ALA A 109 23.54 -0.18 -6.85
C ALA A 109 23.68 1.19 -7.53
N SER A 110 24.65 1.37 -8.43
CA SER A 110 24.82 2.64 -9.14
C SER A 110 23.63 2.97 -10.04
N LYS A 111 23.06 1.96 -10.71
CA LYS A 111 21.90 2.14 -11.57
C LYS A 111 20.64 2.46 -10.76
N TYR A 112 20.46 1.80 -9.62
CA TYR A 112 19.39 2.14 -8.68
C TYR A 112 19.45 3.60 -8.23
N GLU A 113 20.63 4.07 -7.80
CA GLU A 113 20.78 5.46 -7.34
C GLU A 113 20.51 6.47 -8.47
N GLU A 114 20.94 6.16 -9.70
CA GLU A 114 20.63 6.98 -10.87
C GLU A 114 19.11 7.03 -11.13
N MET A 115 18.42 5.89 -11.13
CA MET A 115 16.95 5.83 -11.30
C MET A 115 16.24 6.62 -10.19
N LYS A 116 16.62 6.41 -8.93
CA LYS A 116 16.05 7.11 -7.76
C LYS A 116 16.23 8.62 -7.86
N GLN A 117 17.42 9.07 -8.27
CA GLN A 117 17.72 10.49 -8.46
C GLN A 117 16.92 11.08 -9.61
N SER A 118 16.85 10.41 -10.76
CA SER A 118 16.10 10.88 -11.93
C SER A 118 14.60 10.96 -11.67
N SER A 119 14.07 10.05 -10.85
CA SER A 119 12.69 10.09 -10.36
C SER A 119 12.42 11.19 -9.31
N GLY A 120 13.43 11.88 -8.82
CA GLY A 120 13.27 12.90 -7.78
C GLY A 120 12.80 12.34 -6.44
N VAL A 121 13.27 11.14 -6.05
CA VAL A 121 12.89 10.47 -4.79
C VAL A 121 14.02 10.56 -3.74
N PRO A 122 13.76 11.04 -2.51
CA PRO A 122 12.49 11.58 -2.02
C PRO A 122 12.15 12.92 -2.66
N GLY A 123 10.85 13.19 -2.80
CA GLY A 123 10.31 14.43 -3.37
C GLY A 123 8.81 14.55 -3.12
N SER A 124 8.17 15.52 -3.77
CA SER A 124 6.71 15.68 -3.73
C SER A 124 5.96 14.47 -4.32
N GLY A 125 6.59 13.75 -5.26
CA GLY A 125 6.01 12.55 -5.86
C GLY A 125 5.99 11.34 -4.93
N VAL A 126 7.08 11.13 -4.19
CA VAL A 126 7.17 10.13 -3.12
C VAL A 126 7.91 10.74 -1.93
N PRO A 127 7.20 11.11 -0.86
CA PRO A 127 7.82 11.72 0.31
C PRO A 127 8.64 10.68 1.10
N GLU A 128 9.57 11.15 1.94
CA GLU A 128 10.51 10.29 2.68
C GLU A 128 9.82 9.26 3.58
N ASP A 129 8.66 9.60 4.16
CA ASP A 129 7.84 8.73 4.98
C ASP A 129 7.10 7.63 4.19
N LYS A 130 7.17 7.66 2.86
CA LYS A 130 6.57 6.66 1.94
C LYS A 130 7.62 5.87 1.14
N ILE A 131 8.84 5.76 1.69
CA ILE A 131 9.94 4.99 1.08
C ILE A 131 10.34 3.81 1.97
N LEU A 132 10.19 2.60 1.43
CA LEU A 132 10.65 1.35 2.04
C LEU A 132 11.95 0.90 1.35
N ASP A 133 13.08 1.39 1.87
CA ASP A 133 14.43 1.14 1.34
C ASP A 133 15.41 0.80 2.48
N ASP A 134 15.37 -0.45 2.94
CA ASP A 134 16.28 -1.01 3.95
C ASP A 134 16.63 -2.47 3.58
N PRO A 135 17.90 -2.77 3.23
CA PRO A 135 18.32 -4.12 2.84
C PRO A 135 18.11 -5.17 3.94
N ALA A 136 18.13 -4.78 5.22
CA ALA A 136 17.94 -5.72 6.32
C ALA A 136 16.47 -6.16 6.45
N ARG A 137 15.53 -5.44 5.81
CA ARG A 137 14.09 -5.64 5.98
C ARG A 137 13.37 -6.03 4.69
N TYR A 138 13.75 -5.42 3.58
CA TYR A 138 13.02 -5.52 2.31
C TYR A 138 13.78 -6.26 1.20
N ASN A 139 14.94 -6.83 1.50
CA ASN A 139 15.64 -7.72 0.57
C ASN A 139 14.89 -9.04 0.41
N PHE A 140 13.84 -9.01 -0.39
CA PHE A 140 12.93 -10.12 -0.62
C PHE A 140 13.28 -10.93 -1.86
N ASP A 141 14.29 -10.53 -2.65
CA ASP A 141 14.66 -11.20 -3.91
C ASP A 141 15.02 -12.68 -3.67
N ASP A 142 14.03 -13.54 -3.86
CA ASP A 142 14.12 -15.00 -3.80
C ASP A 142 13.88 -15.64 -5.18
N GLY A 143 13.83 -14.82 -6.23
CA GLY A 143 13.53 -15.22 -7.60
C GLY A 143 12.04 -15.41 -7.90
N SER A 144 11.13 -15.16 -6.95
CA SER A 144 9.68 -15.18 -7.20
C SER A 144 9.12 -13.79 -7.57
N GLU A 145 8.18 -13.78 -8.51
CA GLU A 145 7.50 -12.55 -8.98
C GLU A 145 6.67 -11.87 -7.86
N ASP A 146 6.23 -12.63 -6.87
CA ASP A 146 5.39 -12.17 -5.75
C ASP A 146 6.19 -11.91 -4.45
N SER A 147 7.52 -12.01 -4.48
CA SER A 147 8.39 -11.79 -3.31
C SER A 147 8.15 -10.45 -2.62
N TRP A 148 7.83 -9.41 -3.39
CA TRP A 148 7.51 -8.07 -2.87
C TRP A 148 6.33 -8.08 -1.89
N ARG A 149 5.37 -9.02 -2.02
CA ARG A 149 4.18 -9.11 -1.14
C ARG A 149 4.55 -9.32 0.32
N ARG A 150 5.77 -9.79 0.61
CA ARG A 150 6.29 -9.90 1.99
C ARG A 150 6.36 -8.54 2.69
N VAL A 151 6.32 -7.43 1.97
CA VAL A 151 6.12 -6.10 2.55
C VAL A 151 4.82 -5.99 3.35
N LEU A 152 3.76 -6.71 2.97
CA LEU A 152 2.48 -6.71 3.68
C LEU A 152 2.59 -7.36 5.06
N VAL A 153 3.55 -8.26 5.27
CA VAL A 153 3.88 -8.82 6.61
C VAL A 153 4.48 -7.76 7.52
N ARG A 154 5.14 -6.75 6.96
CA ARG A 154 5.74 -5.63 7.69
C ARG A 154 4.76 -4.48 7.87
N VAL A 155 3.97 -4.20 6.84
CA VAL A 155 3.04 -3.05 6.79
C VAL A 155 1.66 -3.51 6.30
N PRO A 156 0.86 -4.19 7.15
CA PRO A 156 -0.44 -4.73 6.75
C PRO A 156 -1.45 -3.64 6.32
N GLY A 157 -1.27 -2.41 6.82
CA GLY A 157 -2.16 -1.28 6.55
C GLY A 157 -2.03 -0.66 5.15
N ILE A 158 -1.08 -1.09 4.31
CA ILE A 158 -0.92 -0.59 2.94
C ILE A 158 -2.23 -0.69 2.15
N THR A 159 -2.95 -1.79 2.33
CA THR A 159 -4.18 -2.09 1.59
C THR A 159 -5.40 -1.35 2.11
N ASP A 160 -5.25 -0.53 3.15
CA ASP A 160 -6.35 0.24 3.77
C ASP A 160 -6.38 1.70 3.29
N PHE A 161 -5.43 2.12 2.44
CA PHE A 161 -5.26 3.52 2.01
C PHE A 161 -6.45 4.08 1.22
N GLY A 162 -7.03 3.32 0.29
CA GLY A 162 -8.20 3.77 -0.46
C GLY A 162 -9.45 3.82 0.39
N GLY A 163 -9.59 2.88 1.34
CA GLY A 163 -10.56 2.97 2.43
C GLY A 163 -12.03 3.01 2.01
N ILE A 164 -12.87 3.26 3.00
CA ILE A 164 -14.34 3.29 2.89
C ILE A 164 -14.89 4.50 3.63
N ILE A 165 -16.12 4.87 3.29
CA ILE A 165 -16.88 5.95 3.92
C ILE A 165 -18.16 5.32 4.49
N ASP A 166 -18.42 5.62 5.75
CA ASP A 166 -19.73 5.37 6.36
C ASP A 166 -20.62 6.58 6.09
N MET A 167 -21.57 6.43 5.18
CA MET A 167 -22.42 7.55 4.72
C MET A 167 -23.39 8.02 5.80
N ASP A 168 -23.81 7.11 6.68
CA ASP A 168 -24.83 7.35 7.71
C ASP A 168 -24.23 7.42 9.12
N GLY A 169 -22.98 6.99 9.29
CA GLY A 169 -22.23 7.04 10.56
C GLY A 169 -22.56 5.90 11.54
N ASP A 170 -23.41 4.96 11.15
CA ASP A 170 -23.83 3.80 11.94
C ASP A 170 -23.34 2.45 11.39
N GLY A 171 -22.61 2.47 10.27
CA GLY A 171 -22.08 1.29 9.57
C GLY A 171 -23.07 0.57 8.67
N SER A 172 -24.31 1.07 8.53
CA SER A 172 -25.33 0.42 7.70
C SER A 172 -25.16 0.72 6.20
N ASN A 173 -24.47 1.81 5.85
CA ASN A 173 -24.29 2.27 4.48
C ASN A 173 -22.82 2.60 4.19
N MET A 174 -22.05 1.53 4.04
CA MET A 174 -20.62 1.57 3.75
C MET A 174 -20.39 1.69 2.25
N GLN A 175 -19.61 2.67 1.83
CA GLN A 175 -19.23 2.89 0.43
C GLN A 175 -17.71 2.85 0.28
N TYR A 176 -17.20 2.16 -0.74
CA TYR A 176 -15.78 2.28 -1.09
C TYR A 176 -15.51 3.68 -1.64
N ARG A 177 -14.39 4.32 -1.23
CA ARG A 177 -14.05 5.65 -1.78
C ARG A 177 -13.84 5.59 -3.30
N SER A 178 -13.37 4.45 -3.80
CA SER A 178 -13.23 4.16 -5.23
C SER A 178 -14.56 4.01 -5.97
N GLY A 179 -15.68 3.82 -5.25
CA GLY A 179 -16.97 3.54 -5.85
C GLY A 179 -17.18 2.07 -6.25
N GLN A 180 -16.36 1.13 -5.75
CA GLN A 180 -16.45 -0.30 -6.07
C GLN A 180 -17.84 -0.92 -5.89
N ASN A 181 -18.62 -0.44 -4.93
CA ASN A 181 -19.98 -0.89 -4.64
C ASN A 181 -21.06 0.12 -5.04
N ASN A 182 -20.71 1.15 -5.82
CA ASN A 182 -21.65 2.13 -6.34
C ASN A 182 -22.20 1.65 -7.69
N GLU A 183 -23.48 1.28 -7.74
CA GLU A 183 -24.14 0.74 -8.93
C GLU A 183 -23.97 1.63 -10.17
N TYR A 184 -24.03 2.96 -10.00
CA TYR A 184 -23.88 3.89 -11.11
C TYR A 184 -22.46 3.86 -11.69
N LEU A 185 -21.43 3.88 -10.83
CA LEU A 185 -20.03 3.86 -11.25
C LEU A 185 -19.65 2.51 -11.85
N VAL A 186 -20.11 1.40 -11.24
CA VAL A 186 -19.90 0.05 -11.77
C VAL A 186 -20.53 -0.10 -13.15
N ARG A 187 -21.81 0.29 -13.31
CA ARG A 187 -22.47 0.22 -14.62
C ARG A 187 -21.78 1.11 -15.65
N HIS A 188 -21.35 2.30 -15.27
CA HIS A 188 -20.60 3.20 -16.16
C HIS A 188 -19.29 2.56 -16.63
N ALA A 189 -18.57 1.86 -15.74
CA ALA A 189 -17.38 1.10 -16.10
C ALA A 189 -17.67 -0.06 -17.06
N GLU A 190 -18.78 -0.78 -16.87
CA GLU A 190 -19.22 -1.87 -17.76
C GLU A 190 -19.66 -1.39 -19.15
N GLU A 191 -20.28 -0.20 -19.23
CA GLU A 191 -20.77 0.40 -20.47
C GLU A 191 -19.69 1.20 -21.23
N SER A 192 -18.50 1.34 -20.65
CA SER A 192 -17.38 2.07 -21.26
C SER A 192 -16.87 1.41 -22.55
N GLU A 193 -16.17 2.20 -23.36
CA GLU A 193 -15.53 1.74 -24.60
C GLU A 193 -14.65 0.51 -24.35
N GLU A 194 -14.67 -0.44 -25.28
CA GLU A 194 -14.06 -1.76 -25.12
C GLU A 194 -12.55 -1.66 -24.84
N ASP A 195 -11.88 -0.68 -25.44
CA ASP A 195 -10.44 -0.46 -25.29
C ASP A 195 -10.04 -0.10 -23.84
N TRP A 196 -10.92 0.56 -23.07
CA TRP A 196 -10.62 1.09 -21.73
C TRP A 196 -11.36 0.39 -20.60
N ARG A 197 -12.31 -0.48 -20.95
CA ARG A 197 -13.20 -1.14 -19.98
C ARG A 197 -12.41 -1.83 -18.87
N ASP A 198 -11.37 -2.57 -19.22
CA ASP A 198 -10.60 -3.35 -18.25
C ASP A 198 -9.88 -2.47 -17.23
N VAL A 199 -9.27 -1.35 -17.66
CA VAL A 199 -8.57 -0.43 -16.77
C VAL A 199 -9.55 0.36 -15.89
N ILE A 200 -10.71 0.76 -16.41
CA ILE A 200 -11.76 1.44 -15.62
C ILE A 200 -12.31 0.49 -14.56
N GLN A 201 -12.56 -0.77 -14.92
CA GLN A 201 -13.04 -1.77 -13.96
C GLN A 201 -11.98 -2.12 -12.91
N ALA A 202 -10.71 -2.22 -13.31
CA ALA A 202 -9.60 -2.46 -12.38
C ALA A 202 -9.46 -1.29 -11.39
N GLN A 203 -9.58 -0.06 -11.88
CA GLN A 203 -9.45 1.16 -11.10
C GLN A 203 -10.42 1.24 -9.91
N LEU A 204 -11.62 0.69 -10.05
CA LEU A 204 -12.59 0.62 -8.95
C LEU A 204 -12.08 -0.18 -7.75
N LYS A 205 -11.07 -1.04 -7.94
CA LYS A 205 -10.52 -1.91 -6.88
C LYS A 205 -9.28 -1.33 -6.19
N PHE A 206 -8.67 -0.29 -6.76
CA PHE A 206 -7.38 0.20 -6.29
C PHE A 206 -7.45 0.77 -4.88
N GLN A 207 -6.52 0.33 -4.04
CA GLN A 207 -6.32 0.84 -2.68
C GLN A 207 -4.97 1.55 -2.53
N ALA A 208 -3.92 1.04 -3.19
CA ALA A 208 -2.58 1.62 -3.13
C ALA A 208 -1.84 1.44 -4.46
N GLY A 209 -0.93 2.36 -4.77
CA GLY A 209 0.05 2.21 -5.84
C GLY A 209 1.45 1.91 -5.28
N LEU A 210 2.17 1.00 -5.91
CA LEU A 210 3.50 0.59 -5.50
C LEU A 210 4.50 0.82 -6.64
N TYR A 211 5.48 1.69 -6.42
CA TYR A 211 6.68 1.79 -7.26
C TYR A 211 7.68 0.72 -6.83
N LEU A 212 7.72 -0.40 -7.55
CA LEU A 212 8.55 -1.56 -7.24
C LEU A 212 9.88 -1.51 -8.00
N LEU A 213 10.97 -1.54 -7.24
CA LEU A 213 12.35 -1.58 -7.72
C LEU A 213 12.98 -2.91 -7.32
N ASP A 214 12.56 -3.95 -8.02
CA ASP A 214 13.14 -5.29 -7.99
C ASP A 214 14.31 -5.41 -8.98
N ARG A 215 14.89 -6.61 -9.08
CA ARG A 215 16.03 -6.87 -9.97
C ARG A 215 15.70 -6.54 -11.42
N GLU A 216 14.56 -7.01 -11.93
CA GLU A 216 14.14 -6.77 -13.31
C GLU A 216 13.94 -5.27 -13.60
N ALA A 217 13.31 -4.54 -12.68
CA ALA A 217 13.10 -3.10 -12.79
C ALA A 217 14.43 -2.36 -12.91
N ILE A 218 15.39 -2.66 -12.03
CA ILE A 218 16.70 -2.01 -12.05
C ILE A 218 17.49 -2.44 -13.29
N GLU A 219 17.50 -3.72 -13.67
CA GLU A 219 18.20 -4.21 -14.86
C GLU A 219 17.65 -3.61 -16.16
N SER A 220 16.32 -3.48 -16.28
CA SER A 220 15.69 -2.85 -17.44
C SER A 220 15.81 -1.33 -17.42
N GLY A 221 15.95 -0.71 -16.24
CA GLY A 221 15.91 0.74 -16.09
C GLY A 221 14.50 1.30 -16.05
N LEU A 222 13.48 0.45 -15.89
CA LEU A 222 12.07 0.83 -15.85
C LEU A 222 11.49 0.51 -14.47
N ILE A 223 10.81 1.48 -13.87
CA ILE A 223 10.09 1.28 -12.61
C ILE A 223 8.78 0.54 -12.89
N LYS A 224 8.49 -0.50 -12.10
CA LYS A 224 7.18 -1.17 -12.13
C LYS A 224 6.21 -0.40 -11.24
N ILE A 225 5.02 -0.12 -11.76
CA ILE A 225 3.92 0.43 -10.97
C ILE A 225 2.89 -0.68 -10.78
N LEU A 226 2.69 -1.12 -9.54
CA LEU A 226 1.69 -2.11 -9.19
C LEU A 226 0.51 -1.44 -8.49
N TRP A 227 -0.69 -1.60 -9.04
CA TRP A 227 -1.93 -1.11 -8.43
C TRP A 227 -2.55 -2.24 -7.64
N LEU A 228 -2.64 -2.06 -6.32
CA LEU A 228 -3.05 -3.11 -5.39
C LEU A 228 -4.53 -3.00 -5.04
N ASP A 229 -5.21 -4.14 -4.96
CA ASP A 229 -6.55 -4.24 -4.38
C ASP A 229 -6.51 -4.26 -2.84
N GLU A 230 -7.70 -4.34 -2.23
CA GLU A 230 -7.87 -4.42 -0.77
C GLU A 230 -7.24 -5.66 -0.11
N HIS A 231 -6.88 -6.67 -0.90
CA HIS A 231 -6.26 -7.91 -0.45
C HIS A 231 -4.75 -7.97 -0.75
N GLY A 232 -4.20 -6.89 -1.31
CA GLY A 232 -2.80 -6.81 -1.70
C GLY A 232 -2.46 -7.69 -2.91
N ASN A 233 -3.43 -7.96 -3.78
CA ASN A 233 -3.18 -8.54 -5.10
C ASN A 233 -3.02 -7.42 -6.14
N ILE A 234 -2.32 -7.74 -7.23
CA ILE A 234 -2.12 -6.81 -8.35
C ILE A 234 -3.43 -6.74 -9.15
N ALA A 235 -4.16 -5.65 -9.01
CA ALA A 235 -5.33 -5.34 -9.81
C ALA A 235 -4.94 -4.83 -11.20
N TRP A 236 -3.84 -4.07 -11.28
CA TRP A 236 -3.29 -3.56 -12.54
C TRP A 236 -1.79 -3.32 -12.42
N GLU A 237 -1.10 -3.25 -13.55
CA GLU A 237 0.33 -2.93 -13.57
C GLU A 237 0.69 -2.05 -14.76
N ASN A 238 1.67 -1.18 -14.56
CA ASN A 238 2.24 -0.31 -15.56
C ASN A 238 3.77 -0.25 -15.39
N ARG A 239 4.43 0.39 -16.35
CA ARG A 239 5.85 0.70 -16.27
C ARG A 239 6.07 2.20 -16.40
N LEU A 240 7.17 2.68 -15.84
CA LEU A 240 7.55 4.09 -15.84
C LEU A 240 9.04 4.21 -16.15
N ASP A 241 9.40 5.15 -17.02
CA ASP A 241 10.79 5.46 -17.33
C ASP A 241 11.22 6.61 -16.41
N PRO A 242 12.12 6.37 -15.44
CA PRO A 242 12.52 7.39 -14.49
C PRO A 242 13.27 8.57 -15.14
N PHE A 243 13.72 8.46 -16.39
CA PHE A 243 14.49 9.48 -17.09
C PHE A 243 13.63 10.41 -17.94
N THR A 244 12.45 9.95 -18.37
CA THR A 244 11.56 10.71 -19.24
C THR A 244 10.23 11.05 -18.60
N SER A 245 9.81 10.30 -17.58
CA SER A 245 8.51 10.49 -16.93
C SER A 245 8.58 11.49 -15.76
N ASP A 246 7.61 12.39 -15.69
CA ASP A 246 7.36 13.33 -14.59
C ASP A 246 6.61 12.63 -13.45
N MET A 247 7.36 12.02 -12.52
CA MET A 247 6.77 11.38 -11.33
C MET A 247 6.04 12.35 -10.41
N GLU A 248 6.52 13.59 -10.31
CA GLU A 248 5.87 14.62 -9.49
C GLU A 248 4.51 14.98 -10.10
N GLY A 249 4.45 15.18 -11.41
CA GLY A 249 3.21 15.38 -12.15
C GLY A 249 2.27 14.18 -12.08
N LEU A 250 2.80 12.95 -12.12
CA LEU A 250 2.02 11.72 -11.95
C LEU A 250 1.39 11.65 -10.55
N ALA A 251 2.19 11.82 -9.50
CA ALA A 251 1.70 11.81 -8.12
C ALA A 251 0.70 12.95 -7.88
N GLY A 252 0.97 14.15 -8.38
CA GLY A 252 0.05 15.29 -8.29
C GLY A 252 -1.30 15.00 -8.96
N ALA A 253 -1.29 14.27 -10.08
CA ALA A 253 -2.53 13.89 -10.75
C ALA A 253 -3.30 12.79 -10.02
N LEU A 254 -2.60 11.81 -9.44
CA LEU A 254 -3.18 10.77 -8.60
C LEU A 254 -3.84 11.35 -7.33
N LEU A 255 -3.22 12.37 -6.73
CA LEU A 255 -3.79 13.12 -5.60
C LEU A 255 -5.01 13.96 -6.00
N ASN A 256 -5.03 14.52 -7.22
CA ASN A 256 -6.15 15.29 -7.75
C ASN A 256 -7.28 14.41 -8.33
N ALA A 257 -7.33 13.12 -7.97
CA ALA A 257 -8.33 12.15 -8.43
C ALA A 257 -8.41 12.00 -9.97
N THR A 258 -7.30 12.24 -10.68
CA THR A 258 -7.21 11.91 -12.12
C THR A 258 -7.27 10.40 -12.27
N SER A 259 -8.12 9.89 -13.17
CA SER A 259 -8.26 8.46 -13.39
C SER A 259 -7.01 7.87 -14.07
N LEU A 260 -6.74 6.57 -13.86
CA LEU A 260 -5.60 5.91 -14.52
C LEU A 260 -5.76 5.94 -16.03
N VAL A 261 -6.99 5.87 -16.53
CA VAL A 261 -7.30 6.00 -17.95
C VAL A 261 -6.85 7.36 -18.49
N GLU A 262 -7.20 8.45 -17.81
CA GLU A 262 -6.74 9.79 -18.17
C GLU A 262 -5.22 9.96 -18.05
N LEU A 263 -4.58 9.29 -17.08
CA LEU A 263 -3.12 9.29 -16.94
C LEU A 263 -2.43 8.61 -18.13
N THR A 264 -3.01 7.54 -18.64
CA THR A 264 -2.48 6.76 -19.76
C THR A 264 -2.86 7.30 -21.14
N ASN A 265 -3.42 8.52 -21.22
CA ASN A 265 -3.99 9.10 -22.44
C ASN A 265 -4.94 8.14 -23.15
N TYR A 266 -5.76 7.47 -22.33
CA TYR A 266 -6.64 6.39 -22.71
C TYR A 266 -5.91 5.12 -23.13
N ASN A 267 -4.71 5.11 -23.74
CA ASN A 267 -3.97 3.92 -24.19
C ASN A 267 -3.40 2.96 -23.10
N GLY A 268 -4.04 2.89 -21.93
CA GLY A 268 -3.58 2.19 -20.74
C GLY A 268 -3.74 0.69 -20.79
N THR A 269 -3.08 -0.02 -21.71
CA THR A 269 -3.00 -1.49 -21.65
C THR A 269 -2.15 -1.93 -20.46
N ARG A 270 -2.42 -3.11 -19.91
CA ARG A 270 -1.64 -3.69 -18.83
C ARG A 270 -0.16 -3.79 -19.23
N GLY A 271 0.74 -3.35 -18.34
CA GLY A 271 2.18 -3.30 -18.58
C GLY A 271 2.66 -2.16 -19.48
N ALA A 272 1.76 -1.29 -19.97
CA ALA A 272 2.12 -0.14 -20.77
C ALA A 272 2.94 0.88 -19.97
N MET A 273 3.77 1.62 -20.71
CA MET A 273 4.48 2.79 -20.21
C MET A 273 3.51 3.92 -19.90
N ILE A 274 3.66 4.56 -18.75
CA ILE A 274 3.01 5.83 -18.45
C ILE A 274 3.94 6.96 -18.90
N GLU A 275 3.54 7.64 -19.97
CA GLU A 275 4.19 8.83 -20.50
C GLU A 275 3.51 10.07 -19.90
N ARG A 276 4.14 10.71 -18.94
CA ARG A 276 3.76 12.03 -18.42
C ARG A 276 4.97 12.89 -18.20
#